data_AF-A0A5K0UVL4-F1
#
_entry.id   AF-A0A5K0UVL4-F1
#
_cell.length_a   1.000
_cell.length_b   1.000
_cell.length_c   1.000
_cell.angle_alpha   90.00
_cell.angle_beta   90.00
_cell.angle_gamma   90.00
#
_symmetry.space_group_name_H-M   'P 1'
#
loop_
_entity.id
_entity.type
_entity.pdbx_description
1 polymer ?
#
loop_
_entity_poly.entity_id
_entity_poly.type
_entity_poly.pdbx_seq_one_letter_code
_entity_poly.pdbx_strand_id
1 'polypeptide(L)'
;FDVHEILQSLRGLRIVFVGDSMGRTQWESLICLLMTGVSDKKSVYEINGNKITKQIRFLGVKFSSFNFTVEFYRSPFLVQQGVPPRHSPKRVRSTLRLDRLDNISKRWINSDFLIFNSGHWWNSVKIFDV
;
A
#
# COMPACT_ATOMS: atom_id res chain seq x y z
N PHE A 1 15.93 0.27 18.26
CA PHE A 1 15.17 -0.63 17.38
C PHE A 1 15.58 -2.04 17.76
N ASP A 2 14.78 -2.73 18.56
CA ASP A 2 14.96 -4.15 18.84
C ASP A 2 14.03 -4.94 17.92
N VAL A 3 14.61 -5.63 16.95
CA VAL A 3 13.81 -6.32 15.92
C VAL A 3 13.05 -7.52 16.50
N HIS A 4 13.58 -8.18 17.53
CA HIS A 4 12.94 -9.36 18.10
C HIS A 4 11.71 -8.99 18.91
N GLU A 5 11.81 -7.94 19.73
CA GLU A 5 10.65 -7.39 20.46
C GLU A 5 9.56 -6.94 19.48
N ILE A 6 9.93 -6.22 18.43
CA ILE A 6 8.98 -5.76 17.41
C ILE A 6 8.31 -6.95 16.72
N LEU A 7 9.06 -7.94 16.25
CA LEU A 7 8.50 -9.12 15.59
C LEU A 7 7.52 -9.89 16.49
N GLN A 8 7.78 -9.98 17.80
CA GLN A 8 6.84 -10.59 18.74
C GLN A 8 5.60 -9.71 18.97
N SER A 9 5.77 -8.39 19.08
CA SER A 9 4.64 -7.46 19.25
C SER A 9 3.68 -7.46 18.05
N LEU A 10 4.19 -7.75 16.86
CA LEU A 10 3.41 -7.82 15.63
C LEU A 10 2.71 -9.16 15.42
N ARG A 11 2.91 -10.15 16.31
CA ARG A 11 2.42 -11.52 16.12
C ARG A 11 0.90 -11.54 15.92
N GLY A 12 0.47 -12.19 14.83
CA GLY A 12 -0.95 -12.34 14.50
C GLY A 12 -1.62 -11.08 13.94
N LEU A 13 -0.89 -9.97 13.78
CA LEU A 13 -1.45 -8.71 13.32
C LEU A 13 -1.41 -8.56 11.79
N ARG A 14 -2.20 -7.62 11.30
CA ARG A 14 -2.29 -7.22 9.91
C ARG A 14 -1.98 -5.74 9.76
N ILE A 15 -0.83 -5.46 9.16
CA ILE A 15 -0.34 -4.10 8.91
C ILE A 15 -0.59 -3.76 7.45
N VAL A 16 -1.24 -2.64 7.18
CA VAL A 16 -1.61 -2.23 5.83
C VAL A 16 -1.14 -0.81 5.54
N PHE A 17 -0.33 -0.68 4.51
CA PHE A 17 0.05 0.58 3.88
C PHE A 17 -0.88 0.89 2.71
N VAL A 18 -1.27 2.15 2.62
CA VAL A 18 -2.19 2.64 1.61
C VAL A 18 -1.68 3.95 1.06
N GLY A 19 -1.45 4.02 -0.25
CA GLY A 19 -1.06 5.30 -0.83
C GLY A 19 -0.38 5.23 -2.18
N ASP A 20 0.57 6.14 -2.35
CA ASP A 20 1.37 6.29 -3.54
C ASP A 20 2.71 5.52 -3.46
N SER A 21 3.63 5.82 -4.37
CA SER A 21 4.94 5.16 -4.44
C SER A 21 5.79 5.39 -3.19
N MET A 22 5.61 6.49 -2.46
CA MET A 22 6.36 6.73 -1.21
C MET A 22 5.91 5.76 -0.11
N GLY A 23 4.59 5.54 0.03
CA GLY A 23 4.05 4.53 0.95
C GLY A 23 4.54 3.11 0.61
N ARG A 24 4.68 2.79 -0.68
CA ARG A 24 5.31 1.53 -1.12
C ARG A 24 6.76 1.41 -0.67
N THR A 25 7.57 2.47 -0.83
CA THR A 25 8.97 2.44 -0.40
C THR A 25 9.08 2.27 1.12
N GLN A 26 8.20 2.88 1.90
CA GLN A 26 8.15 2.67 3.34
C GLN A 26 7.76 1.23 3.70
N TRP A 27 6.78 0.65 2.99
CA TRP A 27 6.40 -0.75 3.13
C TRP A 27 7.58 -1.71 2.84
N GLU A 28 8.30 -1.51 1.74
CA GLU A 28 9.51 -2.29 1.40
C GLU A 28 10.61 -2.12 2.46
N SER A 29 10.82 -0.88 2.92
CA SER A 29 11.81 -0.57 3.97
C SER A 29 11.48 -1.28 5.30
N LEU A 30 10.21 -1.26 5.73
CA LEU A 30 9.79 -1.95 6.95
C LEU A 30 10.04 -3.46 6.84
N ILE A 31 9.71 -4.08 5.70
CA ILE A 31 9.97 -5.50 5.48
C ILE A 31 11.47 -5.78 5.61
N CYS A 32 12.34 -5.00 4.96
CA CYS A 32 13.79 -5.16 5.05
C CYS A 32 14.31 -5.02 6.50
N LEU A 33 13.79 -4.07 7.27
CA LEU A 33 14.15 -3.91 8.68
C LEU A 33 13.74 -5.13 9.50
N LEU A 34 12.49 -5.59 9.37
CA LEU A 34 11.97 -6.77 10.09
C LEU A 34 12.70 -8.06 9.69
N MET A 35 13.09 -8.17 8.42
CA MET A 35 13.84 -9.30 7.91
C MET A 35 15.14 -9.53 8.67
N THR A 36 15.76 -8.51 9.27
CA THR A 36 17.01 -8.68 10.05
C THR A 36 16.85 -9.62 11.25
N GLY A 37 15.67 -9.67 11.87
CA GLY A 37 15.37 -10.51 13.05
C GLY A 37 14.79 -11.88 12.75
N VAL A 38 14.58 -12.22 11.47
CA VAL A 38 14.02 -13.51 11.05
C VAL A 38 15.12 -14.53 10.82
N SER A 39 15.09 -15.67 11.52
CA SER A 39 16.09 -16.74 11.35
C SER A 39 15.93 -17.49 10.03
N ASP A 40 14.73 -18.01 9.74
CA ASP A 40 14.43 -18.67 8.48
C ASP A 40 13.83 -17.70 7.47
N LYS A 41 14.63 -17.22 6.51
CA LYS A 41 14.15 -16.29 5.48
C LYS A 41 13.09 -16.89 4.56
N LYS A 42 13.01 -18.22 4.44
CA LYS A 42 11.97 -18.89 3.63
C LYS A 42 10.59 -18.79 4.28
N SER A 43 10.52 -18.48 5.56
CA SER A 43 9.27 -18.17 6.28
C SER A 43 8.62 -16.84 5.83
N VAL A 44 9.33 -16.04 5.02
CA VAL A 44 8.85 -14.74 4.53
C VAL A 44 8.63 -14.81 3.02
N TYR A 45 7.39 -14.57 2.59
CA TYR A 45 6.99 -14.72 1.19
C TYR A 45 5.83 -13.80 0.81
N GLU A 46 5.71 -13.50 -0.49
CA GLU A 46 4.56 -12.77 -1.02
C GLU A 46 3.34 -13.70 -1.08
N ILE A 47 2.21 -13.23 -0.54
CA ILE A 47 1.01 -14.04 -0.25
C ILE A 47 0.37 -14.65 -1.50
N ASN A 48 0.48 -13.98 -2.65
CA ASN A 48 -0.14 -14.40 -3.90
C ASN A 48 0.87 -15.00 -4.90
N GLY A 49 2.15 -15.11 -4.54
CA GLY A 49 3.22 -15.49 -5.45
C GLY A 49 3.43 -14.50 -6.61
N ASN A 50 2.97 -13.26 -6.47
CA ASN A 50 3.06 -12.27 -7.54
C ASN A 50 4.52 -11.85 -7.78
N LYS A 51 4.89 -11.70 -9.05
CA LYS A 51 6.11 -10.94 -9.38
C LYS A 51 5.90 -9.48 -9.01
N ILE A 52 6.80 -8.94 -8.19
CA ILE A 52 6.73 -7.55 -7.71
C ILE A 52 7.01 -6.61 -8.90
N THR A 53 5.97 -5.97 -9.44
CA THR A 53 6.07 -4.96 -10.52
C THR A 53 5.64 -3.58 -10.04
N LYS A 54 5.95 -2.52 -10.80
CA LYS A 54 5.62 -1.12 -10.41
C LYS A 54 4.11 -0.83 -10.44
N GLN A 55 3.37 -1.50 -11.32
CA GLN A 55 1.95 -1.25 -11.58
C GLN A 55 1.02 -2.09 -10.70
N ILE A 56 1.56 -3.03 -9.93
CA ILE A 56 0.74 -3.91 -9.11
C ILE A 56 -0.05 -3.10 -8.08
N ARG A 57 -1.35 -3.40 -7.98
CA ARG A 57 -2.28 -2.65 -7.13
C ARG A 57 -2.23 -3.12 -5.67
N PHE A 58 -1.76 -4.34 -5.44
CA PHE A 58 -1.68 -4.98 -4.14
C PHE A 58 -0.42 -5.82 -4.03
N LEU A 59 0.28 -5.71 -2.91
CA LEU A 59 1.36 -6.59 -2.50
C LEU A 59 1.14 -6.96 -1.03
N GLY A 60 1.34 -8.22 -0.68
CA GLY A 60 1.29 -8.65 0.71
C GLY A 60 2.42 -9.60 1.02
N VAL A 61 3.18 -9.33 2.08
CA VAL A 61 4.25 -10.22 2.56
C VAL A 61 3.82 -10.82 3.90
N LYS A 62 3.87 -12.15 3.99
CA LYS A 62 3.60 -12.92 5.21
C LYS A 62 4.91 -13.23 5.90
N PHE A 63 4.98 -12.99 7.20
CA PHE A 63 6.05 -13.48 8.08
C PHE A 63 5.50 -14.69 8.85
N SER A 64 5.62 -15.90 8.28
CA SER A 64 4.86 -17.06 8.77
C SER A 64 5.25 -17.51 10.18
N SER A 65 6.53 -17.44 10.55
CA SER A 65 7.01 -17.76 11.92
C SER A 65 6.39 -16.91 13.02
N PHE A 66 5.91 -15.71 12.67
CA PHE A 66 5.25 -14.77 13.58
C PHE A 66 3.76 -14.57 13.24
N ASN A 67 3.27 -15.25 12.21
CA ASN A 67 1.88 -15.22 11.76
C ASN A 67 1.30 -13.81 11.45
N PHE A 68 2.10 -12.82 11.05
CA PHE A 68 1.59 -11.48 10.69
C PHE A 68 1.79 -11.16 9.20
N THR A 69 1.06 -10.16 8.70
CA THR A 69 1.21 -9.66 7.32
C THR A 69 1.58 -8.19 7.29
N VAL A 70 2.39 -7.82 6.30
CA VAL A 70 2.64 -6.43 5.92
C VAL A 70 2.20 -6.25 4.48
N GLU A 71 1.19 -5.43 4.26
CA GLU A 71 0.50 -5.28 2.98
C GLU A 71 0.62 -3.86 2.46
N PHE A 72 0.60 -3.71 1.13
CA PHE A 72 0.54 -2.44 0.43
C PHE A 72 -0.59 -2.45 -0.59
N TYR A 73 -1.43 -1.41 -0.55
CA TYR A 73 -2.46 -1.15 -1.54
C TYR A 73 -2.20 0.19 -2.23
N ARG A 74 -2.05 0.15 -3.55
CA ARG A 74 -1.86 1.35 -4.36
C ARG A 74 -3.17 2.12 -4.48
N SER A 75 -3.23 3.27 -3.83
CA SER A 75 -4.31 4.25 -3.92
C SER A 75 -3.73 5.66 -3.81
N PRO A 76 -3.16 6.21 -4.90
CA PRO A 76 -2.34 7.41 -4.81
C PRO A 76 -3.08 8.64 -4.28
N PHE A 77 -4.37 8.74 -4.59
CA PHE A 77 -5.25 9.81 -4.14
C PHE A 77 -6.15 9.40 -2.98
N LEU A 78 -6.09 8.15 -2.50
CA LEU A 78 -6.97 7.55 -1.47
C LEU A 78 -8.47 7.47 -1.84
N VAL A 79 -8.90 8.26 -2.82
CA VAL A 79 -10.27 8.40 -3.30
C VAL A 79 -10.45 7.81 -4.70
N GLN A 80 -11.69 7.73 -5.16
CA GLN A 80 -11.99 7.23 -6.50
C GLN A 80 -11.51 8.20 -7.57
N GLN A 81 -10.61 7.72 -8.43
CA GLN A 81 -10.26 8.37 -9.69
C GLN A 81 -11.15 7.82 -10.80
N GLY A 82 -11.75 8.71 -11.59
CA GLY A 82 -12.67 8.37 -12.67
C GLY A 82 -12.41 9.17 -13.94
N VAL A 83 -13.15 8.79 -14.99
CA VAL A 83 -13.15 9.55 -16.25
C VAL A 83 -13.87 10.89 -16.08
N PRO A 84 -13.50 11.92 -16.85
CA PRO A 84 -14.24 13.18 -16.86
C PRO A 84 -15.68 13.01 -17.34
N PRO A 85 -16.64 13.79 -16.83
CA PRO A 85 -17.98 13.89 -17.41
C PRO A 85 -17.95 14.21 -18.90
N ARG A 86 -18.95 13.73 -19.66
CA ARG A 86 -19.02 13.79 -21.14
C ARG A 86 -18.82 15.19 -21.75
N HIS A 87 -19.18 16.24 -21.03
CA HIS A 87 -19.08 17.64 -21.47
C HIS A 87 -17.92 18.41 -20.82
N SER A 88 -16.95 17.69 -20.24
CA SER A 88 -15.77 18.33 -19.63
C SER A 88 -14.87 18.95 -20.71
N PRO A 89 -14.16 20.05 -20.41
CA PRO A 89 -13.14 20.59 -21.29
C PRO A 89 -12.10 19.51 -21.68
N LYS A 90 -11.62 19.51 -22.93
CA LYS A 90 -10.64 18.52 -23.43
C LYS A 90 -9.35 18.42 -22.60
N ARG A 91 -9.00 19.49 -21.86
CA ARG A 91 -7.86 19.54 -20.94
C ARG A 91 -8.05 18.71 -19.66
N VAL A 92 -9.28 18.35 -19.30
CA VAL A 92 -9.57 17.53 -18.12
C VAL A 92 -9.41 16.07 -18.51
N ARG A 93 -8.41 15.39 -17.92
CA ARG A 93 -8.11 13.97 -18.23
C ARG A 93 -8.71 12.99 -17.24
N SER A 94 -8.90 13.40 -15.99
CA SER A 94 -9.52 12.58 -14.95
C SER A 94 -10.26 13.42 -13.93
N THR A 95 -11.09 12.78 -13.11
CA THR A 95 -11.76 13.39 -11.95
C THR A 95 -11.48 12.60 -10.69
N LEU A 96 -11.49 13.28 -9.55
CA LEU A 96 -11.39 12.68 -8.22
C LEU A 96 -12.70 12.89 -7.48
N ARG A 97 -13.28 11.82 -6.93
CA ARG A 97 -14.48 11.89 -6.10
C ARG A 97 -14.10 11.96 -4.63
N LEU A 98 -13.93 13.17 -4.11
CA LEU A 98 -13.42 13.41 -2.75
C LEU A 98 -14.36 12.88 -1.64
N ASP A 99 -15.62 12.65 -1.96
CA ASP A 99 -16.65 12.08 -1.08
C ASP A 99 -16.59 10.54 -1.01
N ARG A 100 -15.74 9.88 -1.79
CA ARG A 100 -15.68 8.42 -1.87
C ARG A 100 -14.25 7.88 -1.81
N LEU A 101 -14.01 7.01 -0.84
CA LEU A 101 -12.79 6.21 -0.78
C LEU A 101 -12.64 5.33 -2.03
N ASP A 102 -11.39 5.04 -2.37
CA ASP A 102 -11.04 4.12 -3.45
C ASP A 102 -11.87 2.83 -3.37
N ASN A 103 -12.28 2.31 -4.53
CA ASN A 103 -13.05 1.08 -4.67
C ASN A 103 -12.40 -0.13 -3.95
N ILE A 104 -11.07 -0.12 -3.78
CA ILE A 104 -10.35 -1.19 -3.07
C ILE A 104 -10.44 -1.10 -1.54
N SER A 105 -11.04 -0.04 -0.99
CA SER A 105 -11.06 0.25 0.45
C SER A 105 -11.64 -0.85 1.34
N LYS A 106 -12.58 -1.64 0.81
CA LYS A 106 -13.13 -2.80 1.54
C LYS A 106 -12.07 -3.84 1.89
N ARG A 107 -10.91 -3.87 1.21
CA ARG A 107 -9.84 -4.85 1.46
C ARG A 107 -9.00 -4.51 2.68
N TRP A 108 -8.87 -3.24 3.06
CA TRP A 108 -7.98 -2.82 4.15
C TRP A 108 -8.72 -2.45 5.44
N ILE A 109 -10.05 -2.50 5.46
CA ILE A 109 -10.88 -2.03 6.58
C ILE A 109 -10.66 -2.81 7.88
N ASN A 110 -10.34 -4.10 7.77
CA ASN A 110 -10.05 -4.98 8.91
C ASN A 110 -8.55 -5.15 9.09
N SER A 111 -7.82 -4.05 9.25
CA SER A 111 -6.39 -4.06 9.58
C SER A 111 -6.19 -3.61 11.03
N ASP A 112 -5.18 -4.17 11.69
CA ASP A 112 -4.81 -3.76 13.05
C ASP A 112 -4.02 -2.46 13.01
N PHE A 113 -3.20 -2.28 11.97
CA PHE A 113 -2.53 -1.02 11.67
C PHE A 113 -2.83 -0.60 10.23
N LEU A 114 -3.33 0.62 10.08
CA LEU A 114 -3.63 1.23 8.78
C LEU A 114 -2.84 2.52 8.61
N ILE A 115 -1.92 2.53 7.66
CA ILE A 115 -0.95 3.61 7.44
C ILE A 115 -1.23 4.24 6.08
N PHE A 116 -1.68 5.48 6.10
CA PHE A 116 -1.97 6.24 4.88
C PHE A 116 -0.81 7.14 4.48
N ASN A 117 -0.58 7.24 3.17
CA ASN A 117 0.26 8.25 2.55
C ASN A 117 -0.44 8.79 1.29
N SER A 118 -0.40 10.11 1.11
CA SER A 118 -0.79 10.74 -0.15
C SER A 118 -0.12 12.10 -0.23
N GLY A 119 0.65 12.34 -1.30
CA GLY A 119 1.35 13.62 -1.46
C GLY A 119 2.06 13.70 -2.79
N HIS A 120 2.74 12.63 -3.19
CA HIS A 120 3.58 12.61 -4.37
C HIS A 120 2.79 12.72 -5.68
N TRP A 121 1.47 12.51 -5.65
CA TRP A 121 0.56 12.66 -6.79
C TRP A 121 -0.15 14.01 -6.84
N TRP A 122 -0.04 14.83 -5.79
CA TRP A 122 -0.65 16.15 -5.71
C TRP A 122 0.26 17.24 -6.28
N ASN A 123 0.64 17.09 -7.55
CA ASN A 123 1.40 18.10 -8.29
C ASN A 123 0.82 18.29 -9.69
N SER A 124 1.07 19.45 -10.28
CA SER A 124 0.49 19.84 -11.57
C SER A 124 0.76 18.81 -12.65
N VAL A 125 1.98 18.28 -12.73
CA VAL A 125 2.34 17.28 -13.75
C VAL A 125 1.48 16.03 -13.63
N LYS A 126 1.32 15.47 -12.43
CA LYS A 126 0.54 14.23 -12.25
C LYS A 126 -0.96 14.40 -12.25
N ILE A 127 -1.44 15.61 -11.96
CA ILE A 127 -2.88 15.92 -11.99
C ILE A 127 -3.33 16.25 -13.42
N PHE A 128 -2.50 16.95 -14.20
CA PHE A 128 -2.90 17.49 -15.50
C PHE A 128 -2.29 16.75 -16.71
N ASP A 129 -1.09 16.17 -16.57
CA ASP A 129 -0.32 15.64 -17.70
C ASP A 129 -0.25 14.11 -17.76
N VAL A 130 -0.65 13.42 -16.69
CA VAL A 130 -0.70 11.94 -16.59
C VAL A 130 -2.09 11.39 -16.91
#